data_AF-A0A537CDF0-F1
#
_entry.id   AF-A0A537CDF0-F1
#
_cell.length_a   1.000
_cell.length_b   1.000
_cell.length_c   1.000
_cell.angle_alpha   90.00
_cell.angle_beta   90.00
_cell.angle_gamma   90.00
#
_symmetry.space_group_name_H-M   'P 1'
#
loop_
_entity.id
_entity.type
_entity.pdbx_description
1 polymer ?
#
loop_
_entity_poly.entity_id
_entity_poly.type
_entity_poly.pdbx_seq_one_letter_code
_entity_poly.pdbx_strand_id
1 'polypeptide(L)'
;MVRHRSFKDPQTVLGAIRDLVPAHVYFSTAYYRDPTAAMEQKGWLGADLVFDIDADHLETPCKPTHDSWKCKGCGTGGPGGPPKLCPKCKGDRMEEQTWLCEQCLQHAKEETMKLLDMMHSDFAFDPKETGVFFSGHRGFHVHVYSEV
;
A
#
# COMPACT_ATOMS: atom_id res chain seq x y z
N MET A 1 -9.67 2.23 14.89
CA MET A 1 -8.89 1.06 14.44
C MET A 1 -8.71 0.11 15.62
N VAL A 2 -9.19 -1.13 15.52
CA VAL A 2 -9.01 -2.15 16.57
C VAL A 2 -7.67 -2.85 16.31
N ARG A 3 -6.76 -2.85 17.30
CA ARG A 3 -5.38 -3.36 17.18
C ARG A 3 -5.01 -4.19 18.42
N HIS A 4 -3.76 -4.67 18.48
CA HIS A 4 -3.21 -5.43 19.62
C HIS A 4 -4.00 -6.72 19.90
N ARG A 5 -4.35 -7.44 18.84
CA ARG A 5 -4.97 -8.76 18.91
C ARG A 5 -3.98 -9.82 18.44
N SER A 6 -4.05 -10.99 19.05
CA SER A 6 -3.33 -12.19 18.63
C SER A 6 -4.30 -13.36 18.59
N PHE A 7 -4.16 -14.21 17.59
CA PHE A 7 -4.94 -15.43 17.43
C PHE A 7 -3.98 -16.60 17.33
N LYS A 8 -4.31 -17.72 17.97
CA LYS A 8 -3.43 -18.91 17.99
C LYS A 8 -3.81 -19.93 16.93
N ASP A 9 -4.99 -19.78 16.34
CA ASP A 9 -5.55 -20.73 15.39
C ASP A 9 -6.45 -20.03 14.37
N PRO A 10 -6.64 -20.61 13.17
CA PRO A 10 -7.47 -20.00 12.13
C PRO A 10 -8.96 -19.85 12.50
N GLN A 11 -9.51 -20.72 13.36
CA GLN A 11 -10.93 -20.65 13.71
C GLN A 11 -11.24 -19.43 14.56
N THR A 12 -10.34 -19.05 15.48
CA THR A 12 -10.49 -17.83 16.28
C THR A 12 -10.37 -16.56 15.43
N VAL A 13 -9.53 -16.56 14.39
CA VAL A 13 -9.50 -15.46 13.40
C VAL A 13 -10.83 -15.34 12.67
N LEU A 14 -11.35 -16.46 12.15
CA LEU A 14 -12.62 -16.47 11.40
C LEU A 14 -13.80 -16.02 12.27
N GLY A 15 -13.86 -16.47 13.54
CA GLY A 15 -14.85 -15.99 14.50
C GLY A 15 -14.76 -14.48 14.71
N ALA A 16 -13.55 -13.96 14.95
CA ALA A 16 -13.35 -12.53 15.15
C ALA A 16 -13.73 -11.68 13.91
N ILE A 17 -13.48 -12.17 12.70
CA ILE A 17 -13.90 -11.50 11.46
C ILE A 17 -15.43 -11.48 11.35
N ARG A 18 -16.11 -12.58 11.65
CA ARG A 18 -17.59 -12.66 11.63
C ARG A 18 -18.23 -11.72 12.64
N ASP A 19 -17.65 -11.62 13.83
CA ASP A 19 -18.20 -10.78 14.91
C ASP A 19 -17.92 -9.29 14.68
N LEU A 20 -16.72 -8.94 14.19
CA LEU A 20 -16.30 -7.56 13.99
C LEU A 20 -16.78 -6.98 12.66
N VAL A 21 -16.96 -7.82 11.63
CA VAL A 21 -17.25 -7.45 10.24
C VAL A 21 -16.35 -6.30 9.76
N PRO A 22 -15.01 -6.48 9.79
CA PRO A 22 -14.10 -5.40 9.49
C PRO A 22 -14.13 -5.04 8.00
N ALA A 23 -14.07 -3.74 7.69
CA ALA A 23 -13.88 -3.28 6.31
C ALA A 23 -12.53 -3.72 5.72
N HIS A 24 -11.49 -3.80 6.56
CA HIS A 24 -10.13 -4.20 6.18
C HIS A 24 -9.48 -5.02 7.29
N VAL A 25 -8.62 -5.97 6.90
CA VAL A 25 -7.89 -6.87 7.81
C VAL A 25 -6.41 -6.78 7.52
N TYR A 26 -5.60 -6.68 8.56
CA TYR A 26 -4.14 -6.60 8.48
C TYR A 26 -3.50 -7.45 9.58
N PHE A 27 -2.26 -7.88 9.35
CA PHE A 27 -1.39 -8.44 10.37
C PHE A 27 -0.05 -7.69 10.36
N SER A 28 0.71 -7.75 11.45
CA SER A 28 2.01 -7.09 11.51
C SER A 28 3.05 -7.88 10.71
N THR A 29 3.89 -7.18 9.96
CA THR A 29 5.12 -7.75 9.36
C THR A 29 6.17 -8.08 10.43
N ALA A 30 6.02 -7.51 11.62
CA ALA A 30 6.89 -7.73 12.77
C ALA A 30 6.40 -8.87 13.66
N TYR A 31 7.36 -9.61 14.21
CA TYR A 31 7.18 -10.65 15.21
C TYR A 31 7.45 -10.09 16.61
N TYR A 32 6.61 -10.47 17.56
CA TYR A 32 6.67 -9.98 18.93
C TYR A 32 6.52 -11.13 19.92
N ARG A 33 7.16 -11.01 21.08
CA ARG A 33 7.01 -11.95 22.19
C ARG A 33 5.59 -11.90 22.78
N ASP A 34 5.04 -10.69 22.94
CA ASP A 34 3.64 -10.46 23.32
C ASP A 34 2.98 -9.46 22.36
N PRO A 35 2.28 -9.94 21.31
CA PRO A 35 1.63 -9.05 20.35
C PRO A 35 0.48 -8.21 20.93
N THR A 36 -0.07 -8.60 22.09
CA THR A 36 -1.22 -7.95 22.74
C THR A 36 -0.81 -6.82 23.69
N ALA A 37 0.44 -6.82 24.15
CA ALA A 37 0.98 -5.77 25.00
C ALA A 37 1.02 -4.38 24.33
N ALA A 38 1.25 -3.35 25.15
CA ALA A 38 1.61 -2.02 24.69
C ALA A 38 2.95 -2.05 23.92
N MET A 39 3.15 -1.13 22.99
CA MET A 39 4.26 -1.18 22.02
C MET A 39 5.64 -1.41 22.66
N GLU A 40 5.97 -0.67 23.71
CA GLU A 40 7.27 -0.77 24.42
C GLU A 40 7.47 -2.13 25.11
N GLN A 41 6.39 -2.84 25.40
CA GLN A 41 6.38 -4.09 26.15
C GLN A 41 6.23 -5.32 25.26
N LYS A 42 5.98 -5.14 23.96
CA LYS A 42 5.74 -6.27 23.05
C LYS A 42 6.94 -7.20 22.88
N GLY A 43 8.15 -6.68 23.11
CA GLY A 43 9.39 -7.41 22.87
C GLY A 43 9.55 -7.79 21.40
N TRP A 44 9.92 -6.83 20.56
CA TRP A 44 10.16 -7.05 19.13
C TRP A 44 11.26 -8.10 18.91
N LEU A 45 11.01 -9.03 17.99
CA LEU A 45 11.91 -10.14 17.67
C LEU A 45 12.53 -10.01 16.28
N GLY A 46 11.85 -9.32 15.37
CA GLY A 46 12.22 -9.23 13.97
C GLY A 46 11.05 -8.74 13.12
N ALA A 47 11.27 -8.57 11.82
CA ALA A 47 10.21 -8.28 10.87
C ALA A 47 10.57 -8.79 9.47
N ASP A 48 9.55 -9.21 8.73
CA ASP A 48 9.67 -9.50 7.31
C ASP A 48 10.03 -8.22 6.54
N LEU A 49 10.77 -8.38 5.45
CA LEU A 49 10.99 -7.31 4.47
C LEU A 49 9.78 -7.25 3.54
N VAL A 50 9.10 -6.10 3.50
CA VAL A 50 7.91 -5.89 2.67
C VAL A 50 8.05 -4.61 1.87
N PHE A 51 7.66 -4.69 0.59
CA PHE A 51 7.56 -3.58 -0.33
C PHE A 51 6.11 -3.39 -0.77
N ASP A 52 5.69 -2.13 -0.89
CA ASP A 52 4.38 -1.73 -1.39
C ASP A 52 4.56 -0.86 -2.64
N ILE A 53 3.99 -1.33 -3.76
CA ILE A 53 4.06 -0.68 -5.06
C ILE A 53 2.69 -0.12 -5.38
N ASP A 54 2.49 1.15 -5.03
CA ASP A 54 1.26 1.90 -5.29
C ASP A 54 1.30 2.58 -6.66
N ALA A 55 0.35 2.24 -7.54
CA ALA A 55 0.25 2.86 -8.87
C ALA A 55 -0.02 4.37 -8.81
N ASP A 56 -0.71 4.86 -7.77
CA ASP A 56 -0.99 6.28 -7.58
C ASP A 56 0.29 7.10 -7.33
N HIS A 57 1.37 6.46 -6.88
CA HIS A 57 2.67 7.10 -6.70
C HIS A 57 3.57 7.03 -7.94
N LEU A 58 3.15 6.33 -8.99
CA LEU A 58 3.89 6.23 -10.25
C LEU A 58 3.46 7.34 -11.21
N GLU A 59 4.42 8.04 -11.82
CA GLU A 59 4.14 9.00 -12.88
C GLU A 59 3.82 8.28 -14.19
N THR A 60 2.55 7.88 -14.37
CA THR A 60 2.10 7.15 -15.55
C THR A 60 1.51 8.08 -16.61
N PRO A 61 1.70 7.80 -17.92
CA PRO A 61 1.15 8.63 -19.00
C PRO A 61 -0.37 8.74 -19.02
N CYS A 62 -1.08 7.81 -18.37
CA CYS A 62 -2.54 7.80 -18.30
C CYS A 62 -3.11 8.75 -17.24
N LYS A 63 -2.35 9.16 -16.21
CA LYS A 63 -2.83 10.06 -15.14
C LYS A 63 -3.53 11.32 -15.64
N PRO A 64 -2.98 12.07 -16.61
CA PRO A 64 -3.65 13.25 -17.17
C PRO A 64 -5.03 12.96 -17.79
N THR A 65 -5.37 11.71 -18.10
CA THR A 65 -6.63 11.34 -18.74
C THR A 65 -7.76 11.05 -17.76
N HIS A 66 -7.44 10.63 -16.53
CA HIS A 66 -8.43 10.14 -15.57
C HIS A 66 -8.35 10.81 -14.21
N ASP A 67 -7.22 11.42 -13.86
CA ASP A 67 -7.11 12.24 -12.66
C ASP A 67 -7.69 13.63 -12.92
N SER A 68 -8.11 14.27 -11.86
CA SER A 68 -8.58 15.65 -11.92
C SER A 68 -8.29 16.38 -10.63
N TRP A 69 -8.27 17.70 -10.72
CA TRP A 69 -8.11 18.56 -9.56
C TRP A 69 -9.17 19.65 -9.55
N LYS A 70 -9.44 20.18 -8.35
CA LYS A 70 -10.37 21.28 -8.10
C LYS A 70 -9.82 22.21 -7.04
N CYS A 71 -9.81 23.50 -7.32
CA CYS A 71 -9.43 24.52 -6.35
C CYS A 71 -10.52 24.67 -5.30
N LYS A 72 -10.17 24.48 -4.02
CA LYS A 72 -11.09 24.66 -2.89
C LYS A 72 -11.50 26.12 -2.67
N GLY A 73 -10.74 27.07 -3.22
CA GLY A 73 -11.01 28.51 -3.06
C GLY A 73 -12.00 29.08 -4.08
N CYS A 74 -11.93 28.67 -5.34
CA CYS A 74 -12.74 29.27 -6.42
C CYS A 74 -13.47 28.26 -7.31
N GLY A 75 -13.31 26.96 -7.06
CA GLY A 75 -13.98 25.88 -7.78
C GLY A 75 -13.41 25.56 -9.17
N THR A 76 -12.43 26.31 -9.67
CA THR A 76 -11.74 25.99 -10.93
C THR A 76 -11.03 24.65 -10.83
N GLY A 77 -11.18 23.81 -11.84
CA GLY A 77 -10.52 22.51 -11.92
C GLY A 77 -10.05 22.19 -13.34
N GLY A 78 -9.33 21.08 -13.46
CA GLY A 78 -8.80 20.59 -14.72
C GLY A 78 -8.38 19.11 -14.63
N PRO A 79 -8.02 18.51 -15.77
CA PRO A 79 -7.51 17.14 -15.81
C PRO A 79 -6.07 17.05 -15.26
N GLY A 80 -5.68 15.85 -14.84
CA GLY A 80 -4.38 15.53 -14.28
C GLY A 80 -4.18 15.99 -12.83
N GLY A 81 -2.92 16.02 -12.39
CA GLY A 81 -2.54 16.42 -11.05
C GLY A 81 -2.70 17.93 -10.79
N PRO A 82 -2.86 18.34 -9.52
CA PRO A 82 -3.08 19.72 -9.14
C PRO A 82 -1.85 20.61 -9.45
N PRO A 83 -2.04 21.81 -10.02
CA PRO A 83 -0.95 22.78 -10.15
C PRO A 83 -0.59 23.35 -8.77
N LYS A 84 0.68 23.78 -8.60
CA LYS A 84 1.16 24.41 -7.35
C LYS A 84 0.32 25.62 -6.91
N LEU A 85 -0.20 26.40 -7.85
CA LEU A 85 -1.06 27.54 -7.61
C LEU A 85 -2.25 27.52 -8.56
N CYS A 86 -3.41 27.94 -8.07
CA CYS A 86 -4.60 28.04 -8.88
C CYS A 86 -4.40 29.03 -10.03
N PRO A 87 -4.66 28.62 -11.29
CA PRO A 87 -4.53 29.52 -12.43
C PRO A 87 -5.47 30.72 -12.35
N LYS A 88 -6.62 30.57 -11.67
CA LYS A 88 -7.65 31.62 -11.52
C LYS A 88 -7.44 32.50 -10.28
N CYS A 89 -7.42 31.93 -9.08
CA CYS A 89 -7.39 32.71 -7.83
C CYS A 89 -6.02 32.76 -7.13
N LYS A 90 -4.99 32.11 -7.67
CA LYS A 90 -3.66 31.98 -7.08
C LYS A 90 -3.62 31.35 -5.68
N GLY A 91 -4.72 30.77 -5.20
CA GLY A 91 -4.74 29.95 -3.99
C GLY A 91 -3.98 28.63 -4.18
N ASP A 92 -3.45 28.09 -3.10
CA ASP A 92 -2.66 26.85 -3.02
C ASP A 92 -3.48 25.63 -2.56
N ARG A 93 -4.72 25.85 -2.11
CA ARG A 93 -5.63 24.78 -1.65
C ARG A 93 -6.30 24.09 -2.83
N MET A 94 -5.77 22.94 -3.19
CA MET A 94 -6.33 22.02 -4.19
C MET A 94 -6.94 20.78 -3.55
N GLU A 95 -7.95 20.25 -4.22
CA GLU A 95 -8.48 18.92 -4.04
C GLU A 95 -8.09 18.11 -5.27
N GLU A 96 -7.48 16.96 -5.07
CA GLU A 96 -7.14 16.03 -6.13
C GLU A 96 -8.07 14.82 -6.05
N GLN A 97 -8.54 14.37 -7.20
CA GLN A 97 -9.30 13.16 -7.36
C GLN A 97 -8.54 12.27 -8.33
N THR A 98 -7.91 11.23 -7.78
CA THR A 98 -7.23 10.21 -8.57
C THR A 98 -8.20 9.10 -8.97
N TRP A 99 -7.96 8.51 -10.13
CA TRP A 99 -8.68 7.33 -10.59
C TRP A 99 -7.69 6.27 -11.06
N LEU A 100 -7.99 5.00 -10.81
CA LEU A 100 -7.14 3.91 -11.25
C LEU A 100 -7.66 3.30 -12.55
N CYS A 101 -6.80 3.24 -13.57
CA CYS A 101 -7.09 2.50 -14.79
C CYS A 101 -6.18 1.27 -14.95
N GLU A 102 -6.47 0.44 -15.95
CA GLU A 102 -5.68 -0.76 -16.25
C GLU A 102 -4.22 -0.43 -16.58
N GLN A 103 -3.96 0.72 -17.23
CA GLN A 103 -2.59 1.16 -17.52
C GLN A 103 -1.81 1.48 -16.24
N CYS A 104 -2.45 2.08 -15.22
CA CYS A 104 -1.82 2.30 -13.92
C CYS A 104 -1.37 0.97 -13.28
N LEU A 105 -2.25 -0.04 -13.29
CA LEU A 105 -1.92 -1.36 -12.75
C LEU A 105 -0.85 -2.08 -13.58
N GLN A 106 -0.86 -1.91 -14.89
CA GLN A 106 0.17 -2.47 -15.77
C GLN A 106 1.54 -1.88 -15.46
N HIS A 107 1.65 -0.56 -15.27
CA HIS A 107 2.90 0.08 -14.85
C HIS A 107 3.33 -0.34 -13.44
N ALA A 108 2.41 -0.44 -12.47
CA ALA A 108 2.75 -0.95 -11.14
C ALA A 108 3.27 -2.39 -11.18
N LYS A 109 2.70 -3.23 -12.06
CA LYS A 109 3.19 -4.59 -12.29
C LYS A 109 4.60 -4.57 -12.89
N GLU A 110 4.89 -3.68 -13.84
CA GLU A 110 6.23 -3.52 -14.42
C GLU A 110 7.27 -3.13 -13.38
N GLU A 111 6.97 -2.17 -12.50
CA GLU A 111 7.86 -1.81 -11.39
C GLU A 111 8.04 -2.96 -10.39
N THR A 112 6.97 -3.72 -10.13
CA THR A 112 7.04 -4.92 -9.29
C THR A 112 7.97 -5.98 -9.90
N MET A 113 7.93 -6.19 -11.22
CA MET A 113 8.82 -7.14 -11.91
C MET A 113 10.29 -6.70 -11.84
N LYS A 114 10.58 -5.41 -11.98
CA LYS A 114 11.94 -4.87 -11.83
C LYS A 114 12.46 -5.06 -10.40
N LEU A 115 11.61 -4.81 -9.41
CA LEU A 115 11.95 -5.05 -8.00
C LEU A 115 12.32 -6.53 -7.77
N LEU A 116 11.50 -7.46 -8.26
CA LEU A 116 11.78 -8.89 -8.13
C LEU A 116 13.10 -9.30 -8.81
N ASP A 117 13.37 -8.76 -10.00
CA ASP A 117 14.64 -9.04 -10.70
C ASP A 117 15.85 -8.60 -9.88
N MET A 118 15.83 -7.37 -9.34
CA MET A 118 16.87 -6.87 -8.43
C MET A 118 16.99 -7.74 -7.17
N MET A 119 15.87 -8.16 -6.58
CA MET A 119 15.87 -8.98 -5.36
C MET A 119 16.50 -10.36 -5.58
N HIS A 120 16.25 -10.99 -6.73
CA HIS A 120 16.80 -12.30 -7.05
C HIS A 120 18.24 -12.23 -7.58
N SER A 121 18.57 -11.20 -8.36
CA SER A 121 19.87 -11.06 -8.99
C SER A 121 20.92 -10.44 -8.06
N ASP A 122 20.57 -9.36 -7.35
CA ASP A 122 21.53 -8.56 -6.58
C ASP A 122 21.57 -8.98 -5.11
N PHE A 123 20.41 -9.31 -4.54
CA PHE A 123 20.27 -9.70 -3.13
C PHE A 123 20.19 -11.22 -2.92
N ALA A 124 20.12 -12.00 -4.00
CA ALA A 124 20.12 -13.46 -3.98
C ALA A 124 19.03 -14.10 -3.11
N PHE A 125 17.88 -13.43 -2.94
CA PHE A 125 16.72 -14.04 -2.27
C PHE A 125 16.17 -15.19 -3.12
N ASP A 126 15.86 -16.35 -2.51
CA ASP A 126 15.22 -17.46 -3.21
C ASP A 126 13.81 -17.04 -3.65
N PRO A 127 13.42 -17.19 -4.92
CA PRO A 127 12.06 -16.97 -5.39
C PRO A 127 10.96 -17.66 -4.56
N LYS A 128 11.27 -18.77 -3.88
CA LYS A 128 10.34 -19.46 -2.97
C LYS A 128 10.10 -18.73 -1.65
N GLU A 129 11.03 -17.87 -1.25
CA GLU A 129 10.91 -17.03 -0.04
C GLU A 129 10.18 -15.71 -0.34
N THR A 130 9.86 -15.44 -1.61
CA THR A 130 9.17 -14.21 -2.02
C THR A 130 7.70 -14.46 -2.35
N GLY A 131 6.81 -13.73 -1.70
CA GLY A 131 5.37 -13.70 -2.01
C GLY A 131 4.95 -12.40 -2.68
N VAL A 132 4.21 -12.49 -3.78
CA VAL A 132 3.65 -11.31 -4.48
C VAL A 132 2.13 -11.33 -4.37
N PHE A 133 1.55 -10.23 -3.90
CA PHE A 133 0.12 -10.11 -3.62
C PHE A 133 -0.44 -8.88 -4.30
N PHE A 134 -1.63 -8.98 -4.88
CA PHE A 134 -2.38 -7.79 -5.26
C PHE A 134 -2.89 -7.10 -3.99
N SER A 135 -2.69 -5.79 -3.87
CA SER A 135 -3.13 -4.97 -2.72
C SER A 135 -4.65 -4.99 -2.48
N GLY A 136 -5.42 -5.44 -3.49
CA GLY A 136 -6.88 -5.37 -3.49
C GLY A 136 -7.42 -4.09 -4.10
N HIS A 137 -6.56 -3.13 -4.48
CA HIS A 137 -7.01 -1.89 -5.11
C HIS A 137 -6.05 -1.36 -6.18
N ARG A 138 -4.90 -0.79 -5.80
CA ARG A 138 -4.10 0.11 -6.67
C ARG A 138 -2.66 -0.31 -6.88
N GLY A 139 -2.30 -1.53 -6.51
CA GLY A 139 -0.90 -1.89 -6.42
C GLY A 139 -0.62 -3.33 -6.03
N PHE A 140 0.65 -3.61 -5.76
CA PHE A 140 1.14 -4.92 -5.38
C PHE A 140 2.00 -4.84 -4.12
N HIS A 141 1.94 -5.87 -3.29
CA HIS A 141 2.85 -6.05 -2.17
C HIS A 141 3.81 -7.19 -2.49
N VAL A 142 5.08 -7.00 -2.17
CA VAL A 142 6.11 -8.04 -2.22
C VAL A 142 6.61 -8.29 -0.80
N HIS A 143 6.50 -9.54 -0.34
CA HIS A 143 6.94 -9.97 0.98
C HIS A 143 8.11 -10.94 0.82
N VAL A 144 9.14 -10.81 1.67
CA VAL A 144 10.27 -11.74 1.75
C VAL A 144 10.26 -12.42 3.11
N TYR A 145 10.20 -13.75 3.10
CA TYR A 145 10.12 -14.62 4.27
C TYR A 145 11.42 -15.40 4.47
N SER A 146 12.56 -14.71 4.46
CA SER A 146 13.87 -15.33 4.64
C SER A 146 14.22 -15.43 6.12
N GLU A 147 14.53 -16.63 6.60
CA GLU A 147 15.13 -16.84 7.91
C GLU A 147 16.64 -16.61 7.79
N VAL A 148 17.09 -15.37 8.00
CA VAL A 148 18.52 -15.04 8.09
C VAL A 148 19.13 -15.60 9.37
#